data_AF-A0A0C2IHJ7-F1
#
_entry.id   AF-A0A0C2IHJ7-F1
#
_cell.length_a   1.000
_cell.length_b   1.000
_cell.length_c   1.000
_cell.angle_alpha   90.00
_cell.angle_beta   90.00
_cell.angle_gamma   90.00
#
_symmetry.space_group_name_H-M   'P 1'
#
loop_
_entity.id
_entity.type
_entity.pdbx_description
1 polymer ?
#
loop_
_entity_poly.entity_id
_entity_poly.type
_entity_poly.pdbx_seq_one_letter_code
_entity_poly.pdbx_strand_id
1 'polypeptide(L)'
;MMRLIFSNVLWLLIISVSNIYAQKQKYVDVEELNVVVVGNIGVSEYDSGVKIWVGNSIKKLNAEKPFQLGINLGNNFLPYGSRTNDFKKLDEVFTSTFPSSLFPFDFLTVLGNEDHKSNFYTLIQYHFQKDERFYLPKRNYVYG
;
A
#
# COMPACT_ATOMS: atom_id res chain seq x y z
N MET A 1 -17.74 45.45 9.02
CA MET A 1 -16.91 44.52 9.83
C MET A 1 -17.53 43.11 9.96
N MET A 2 -18.87 42.96 9.94
CA MET A 2 -19.55 41.66 10.12
C MET A 2 -19.47 40.68 8.93
N ARG A 3 -19.24 41.15 7.70
CA ARG A 3 -19.11 40.28 6.50
C ARG A 3 -17.79 39.51 6.41
N LEU A 4 -16.71 40.01 7.01
CA LEU A 4 -15.40 39.32 6.99
C LEU A 4 -15.35 38.09 7.90
N ILE A 5 -16.12 38.11 9.00
CA ILE A 5 -16.13 37.01 9.98
C ILE A 5 -16.82 35.76 9.41
N PHE A 6 -17.94 35.93 8.70
CA PHE A 6 -18.65 34.82 8.05
C PHE A 6 -17.82 34.13 6.96
N SER A 7 -17.01 34.88 6.21
CA SER A 7 -16.15 34.32 5.17
C SER A 7 -15.06 33.41 5.77
N ASN A 8 -14.42 33.84 6.86
CA ASN A 8 -13.32 33.08 7.47
C ASN A 8 -13.80 31.80 8.19
N VAL A 9 -15.01 31.82 8.79
CA VAL A 9 -15.60 30.63 9.42
C VAL A 9 -15.99 29.57 8.39
N LEU A 10 -16.49 29.99 7.22
CA LEU A 10 -16.84 29.09 6.13
C LEU A 10 -15.59 28.38 5.55
N TRP A 11 -14.48 29.10 5.40
CA TRP A 11 -13.20 28.52 4.98
C TRP A 11 -12.67 27.49 5.98
N LEU A 12 -12.76 27.77 7.28
CA LEU A 12 -12.35 26.82 8.32
C LEU A 12 -13.21 25.54 8.31
N LEU A 13 -14.53 25.66 8.08
CA LEU A 13 -15.42 24.50 7.94
C LEU A 13 -15.07 23.65 6.71
N ILE A 14 -14.78 24.26 5.55
CA ILE A 14 -14.37 23.55 4.33
C ILE A 14 -13.05 22.78 4.54
N ILE A 15 -12.09 23.38 5.23
CA ILE A 15 -10.81 22.73 5.57
C ILE A 15 -11.05 21.57 6.56
N SER A 16 -11.97 21.72 7.51
CA SER A 16 -12.28 20.68 8.50
C SER A 16 -12.96 19.47 7.86
N VAL A 17 -13.93 19.71 6.96
CA VAL A 17 -14.67 18.64 6.25
C VAL A 17 -13.77 17.87 5.29
N SER A 18 -12.80 18.53 4.64
CA SER A 18 -11.88 17.87 3.70
C SER A 18 -10.86 16.96 4.39
N ASN A 19 -10.47 17.23 5.64
CA ASN A 19 -9.57 16.34 6.40
C ASN A 19 -10.26 15.04 6.86
N ILE A 20 -11.56 15.09 7.19
CA ILE A 20 -12.33 13.91 7.61
C ILE A 20 -12.58 12.96 6.42
N TYR A 21 -12.73 13.50 5.21
CA TYR A 21 -13.08 12.72 4.02
C TYR A 21 -11.91 11.95 3.38
N ALA A 22 -10.66 12.18 3.82
CA ALA A 22 -9.47 11.65 3.15
C ALA A 22 -8.89 10.37 3.79
N GLN A 23 -9.43 9.91 4.92
CA GLN A 23 -8.89 8.75 5.66
C GLN A 23 -9.78 7.51 5.46
N LYS A 24 -9.19 6.41 4.96
CA LYS A 24 -9.91 5.14 4.73
C LYS A 24 -10.18 4.47 6.08
N GLN A 25 -11.41 4.62 6.59
CA GLN A 25 -11.85 3.94 7.81
C GLN A 25 -12.22 2.49 7.48
N LYS A 26 -11.68 1.54 8.23
CA LYS A 26 -12.02 0.11 8.12
C LYS A 26 -12.60 -0.36 9.45
N TYR A 27 -13.89 -0.70 9.46
CA TYR A 27 -14.53 -1.30 10.62
C TYR A 27 -14.02 -2.74 10.78
N VAL A 28 -13.55 -3.08 11.98
CA VAL A 28 -13.06 -4.42 12.31
C VAL A 28 -13.73 -4.87 13.60
N ASP A 29 -14.66 -5.82 13.48
CA ASP A 29 -15.39 -6.42 14.61
C ASP A 29 -14.81 -7.80 14.92
N VAL A 30 -13.59 -7.79 15.46
CA VAL A 30 -12.81 -8.99 15.77
C VAL A 30 -11.99 -8.75 17.03
N GLU A 31 -11.73 -9.81 17.79
CA GLU A 31 -10.90 -9.74 19.00
C GLU A 31 -9.42 -9.50 18.68
N GLU A 32 -8.96 -9.91 17.49
CA GLU A 32 -7.57 -9.81 17.05
C GLU A 32 -7.47 -9.51 15.55
N LEU A 33 -6.46 -8.73 15.18
CA LEU A 33 -6.11 -8.43 13.80
C LEU A 33 -4.93 -9.31 13.36
N ASN A 34 -5.15 -10.16 12.36
CA ASN A 34 -4.11 -10.99 11.76
C ASN A 34 -3.40 -10.19 10.66
N VAL A 35 -2.12 -9.91 10.87
CA VAL A 35 -1.32 -9.08 9.98
C VAL A 35 -0.18 -9.89 9.36
N VAL A 36 -0.01 -9.74 8.04
CA VAL A 36 1.19 -10.22 7.35
C VAL A 36 2.17 -9.07 7.16
N VAL A 37 3.44 -9.27 7.52
CA VAL A 37 4.50 -8.27 7.35
C VAL A 37 5.50 -8.78 6.34
N VAL A 38 5.74 -8.00 5.28
CA VAL A 38 6.65 -8.31 4.18
C VAL A 38 7.57 -7.14 3.90
N GLY A 39 8.66 -7.37 3.19
CA GLY A 39 9.58 -6.35 2.72
C GLY A 39 10.58 -6.97 1.76
N ASN A 40 11.33 -6.13 1.04
CA ASN A 40 12.27 -6.58 0.00
C ASN A 40 11.60 -7.46 -1.06
N ILE A 41 10.36 -7.12 -1.42
CA ILE A 41 9.58 -7.90 -2.38
C ILE A 41 9.99 -7.63 -3.83
N GLY A 42 10.88 -6.68 -4.12
CA GLY A 42 11.10 -6.11 -5.45
C GLY A 42 11.73 -7.00 -6.53
N VAL A 43 11.90 -8.30 -6.29
CA VAL A 43 12.29 -9.31 -7.30
C VAL A 43 11.09 -10.17 -7.67
N SER A 44 10.99 -10.68 -8.90
CA SER A 44 9.85 -11.54 -9.27
C SER A 44 9.99 -12.93 -8.64
N GLU A 45 8.90 -13.70 -8.59
CA GLU A 45 8.98 -15.11 -8.19
C GLU A 45 9.83 -15.94 -9.16
N TYR A 46 9.79 -15.62 -10.45
CA TYR A 46 10.65 -16.26 -11.46
C TYR A 46 12.15 -16.05 -11.17
N ASP A 47 12.52 -14.87 -10.66
CA ASP A 47 13.91 -14.49 -10.40
C ASP A 47 14.42 -14.96 -9.02
N SER A 48 13.55 -15.44 -8.11
CA SER A 48 13.92 -15.76 -6.73
C SER A 48 13.15 -16.96 -6.16
N GLY A 49 13.84 -18.09 -6.04
CA GLY A 49 13.31 -19.29 -5.38
C GLY A 49 12.93 -19.05 -3.91
N VAL A 50 13.65 -18.16 -3.21
CA VAL A 50 13.29 -17.74 -1.84
C VAL A 50 11.93 -17.06 -1.82
N LYS A 51 11.65 -16.21 -2.81
CA LYS A 51 10.36 -15.51 -2.90
C LYS A 51 9.21 -16.48 -3.16
N ILE A 52 9.39 -17.47 -4.04
CA ILE A 52 8.40 -18.53 -4.27
C ILE A 52 8.07 -19.23 -2.95
N TRP A 53 9.11 -19.61 -2.19
CA TRP A 53 8.92 -20.33 -0.93
C TRP A 53 8.16 -19.48 0.10
N VAL A 54 8.58 -18.23 0.31
CA VAL A 54 7.91 -17.29 1.23
C VAL A 54 6.46 -17.03 0.80
N GLY A 55 6.21 -16.77 -0.48
CA GLY A 55 4.86 -16.53 -1.00
C GLY A 55 3.94 -17.73 -0.78
N ASN A 56 4.43 -18.95 -1.00
CA ASN A 56 3.67 -20.18 -0.76
C ASN A 56 3.40 -20.41 0.73
N SER A 57 4.37 -20.13 1.62
CA SER A 57 4.16 -20.20 3.06
C SER A 57 3.10 -19.22 3.53
N ILE A 58 3.12 -17.97 3.04
CA ILE A 58 2.10 -16.96 3.36
C ILE A 58 0.72 -17.41 2.86
N LYS A 59 0.62 -17.93 1.63
CA LYS A 59 -0.65 -18.47 1.08
C LYS A 59 -1.21 -19.60 1.95
N LYS A 60 -0.35 -20.51 2.42
CA LYS A 60 -0.74 -21.59 3.33
C LYS A 60 -1.26 -21.04 4.67
N LEU A 61 -0.51 -20.14 5.30
CA LEU A 61 -0.92 -19.53 6.57
C LEU A 61 -2.23 -18.75 6.43
N ASN A 62 -2.43 -18.03 5.33
CA ASN A 62 -3.67 -17.30 5.05
C ASN A 62 -4.88 -18.23 4.84
N ALA A 63 -4.67 -19.44 4.32
CA ALA A 63 -5.73 -20.43 4.18
C ALA A 63 -6.13 -21.05 5.53
N GLU A 64 -5.19 -21.16 6.47
CA GLU A 64 -5.44 -21.66 7.84
C GLU A 64 -6.08 -20.58 8.72
N LYS A 65 -5.55 -19.36 8.69
CA LYS A 65 -6.03 -18.20 9.44
C LYS A 65 -5.90 -16.94 8.56
N PRO A 66 -6.99 -16.47 7.94
CA PRO A 66 -6.93 -15.35 7.00
C PRO A 66 -6.34 -14.08 7.61
N PHE A 67 -5.38 -13.49 6.90
CA PHE A 67 -4.89 -12.16 7.21
C PHE A 67 -5.95 -11.12 6.83
N GLN A 68 -5.93 -9.98 7.53
CA GLN A 68 -6.89 -8.89 7.36
C GLN A 68 -6.23 -7.56 6.97
N LEU A 69 -4.89 -7.52 7.06
CA LEU A 69 -4.04 -6.38 6.73
C LEU A 69 -2.64 -6.87 6.36
N GLY A 70 -2.02 -6.21 5.39
CA GLY A 70 -0.60 -6.36 5.07
C GLY A 70 0.19 -5.13 5.49
N ILE A 71 1.44 -5.31 5.90
CA ILE A 71 2.43 -4.24 6.04
C ILE A 71 3.59 -4.57 5.11
N ASN A 72 3.92 -3.64 4.23
CA ASN A 72 5.01 -3.79 3.28
C ASN A 72 6.10 -2.75 3.57
N LEU A 73 7.23 -3.23 4.06
CA LEU A 73 8.36 -2.45 4.58
C LEU A 73 9.28 -1.89 3.48
N GLY A 74 8.88 -1.96 2.22
CA GLY A 74 9.57 -1.31 1.10
C GLY A 74 10.59 -2.19 0.39
N ASN A 75 11.43 -1.54 -0.44
CA ASN A 75 12.28 -2.18 -1.44
C ASN A 75 11.43 -2.98 -2.43
N ASN A 76 10.46 -2.26 -3.01
CA ASN A 76 9.43 -2.73 -3.93
C ASN A 76 9.94 -2.89 -5.36
N PHE A 77 11.08 -2.27 -5.68
CA PHE A 77 11.84 -2.56 -6.89
C PHE A 77 13.29 -2.88 -6.56
N LEU A 78 13.75 -4.05 -7.02
CA LEU A 78 15.13 -4.49 -6.87
C LEU A 78 15.71 -4.96 -8.21
N PRO A 79 17.04 -4.84 -8.42
CA PRO A 79 18.00 -4.15 -7.55
C PRO A 79 18.17 -2.66 -7.89
N TYR A 80 17.61 -2.16 -9.01
CA TYR A 80 17.89 -0.82 -9.55
C TYR A 80 16.70 0.15 -9.47
N GLY A 81 15.70 -0.16 -8.65
CA GLY A 81 14.49 0.66 -8.54
C GLY A 81 13.60 0.63 -9.80
N SER A 82 12.57 1.48 -9.82
CA SER A 82 11.54 1.51 -10.87
C SER A 82 11.95 2.35 -12.09
N ARG A 83 11.73 1.82 -13.29
CA ARG A 83 11.64 2.64 -14.51
C ARG A 83 10.26 3.32 -14.52
N THR A 84 10.20 4.58 -14.97
CA THR A 84 8.92 5.34 -15.02
C THR A 84 7.83 4.54 -15.73
N ASN A 85 6.66 4.42 -15.08
CA ASN A 85 5.47 3.70 -15.57
C ASN A 85 5.65 2.17 -15.76
N ASP A 86 6.64 1.55 -15.13
CA ASP A 86 6.83 0.10 -15.15
C ASP A 86 5.86 -0.62 -14.19
N PHE A 87 4.56 -0.50 -14.46
CA PHE A 87 3.52 -1.19 -13.69
C PHE A 87 3.58 -2.70 -13.86
N LYS A 88 4.10 -3.18 -15.01
CA LYS A 88 4.26 -4.61 -15.28
C LYS A 88 5.18 -5.25 -14.24
N LYS A 89 6.32 -4.62 -13.92
CA LYS A 89 7.19 -5.16 -12.88
C LYS A 89 6.50 -5.19 -11.52
N LEU A 90 5.68 -4.20 -11.18
CA LEU A 90 4.89 -4.20 -9.94
C LEU A 90 3.87 -5.33 -9.90
N ASP A 91 3.20 -5.61 -11.02
CA ASP A 91 2.31 -6.77 -11.12
C ASP A 91 3.08 -8.09 -10.91
N GLU A 92 4.28 -8.20 -11.48
CA GLU A 92 5.16 -9.37 -11.34
C GLU A 92 5.70 -9.57 -9.92
N VAL A 93 5.87 -8.50 -9.13
CA VAL A 93 6.46 -8.59 -7.78
C VAL A 93 5.45 -8.48 -6.65
N PHE A 94 4.30 -7.86 -6.86
CA PHE A 94 3.28 -7.70 -5.83
C PHE A 94 2.04 -8.53 -6.15
N THR A 95 1.34 -8.20 -7.24
CA THR A 95 0.03 -8.79 -7.55
C THR A 95 0.08 -10.28 -7.84
N SER A 96 1.14 -10.75 -8.50
CA SER A 96 1.37 -12.18 -8.75
C SER A 96 1.53 -12.98 -7.45
N THR A 97 2.27 -12.44 -6.48
CA THR A 97 2.53 -13.06 -5.18
C THR A 97 1.32 -12.95 -4.26
N PHE A 98 0.65 -11.80 -4.27
CA PHE A 98 -0.51 -11.46 -3.44
C PHE A 98 -1.75 -11.18 -4.30
N PRO A 99 -2.36 -12.18 -4.94
CA PRO A 99 -3.53 -11.96 -5.79
C PRO A 99 -4.73 -11.50 -4.96
N SER A 100 -5.56 -10.60 -5.53
CA SER A 100 -6.72 -10.00 -4.84
C SER A 100 -7.78 -11.01 -4.43
N SER A 101 -7.88 -12.14 -5.14
CA SER A 101 -8.78 -13.25 -4.80
C SER A 101 -8.41 -13.95 -3.49
N LEU A 102 -7.14 -13.92 -3.08
CA LEU A 102 -6.65 -14.53 -1.83
C LEU A 102 -6.37 -13.49 -0.73
N PHE A 103 -5.96 -12.29 -1.14
CA PHE A 103 -5.58 -11.21 -0.24
C PHE A 103 -6.39 -9.93 -0.57
N PRO A 104 -7.69 -9.88 -0.25
CA PRO A 104 -8.59 -8.77 -0.62
C PRO A 104 -8.43 -7.54 0.30
N PHE A 105 -7.29 -7.40 0.96
CA PHE A 105 -7.02 -6.35 1.94
C PHE A 105 -5.81 -5.50 1.55
N ASP A 106 -5.69 -4.33 2.18
CA ASP A 106 -4.62 -3.39 1.92
C ASP A 106 -3.29 -3.88 2.49
N PHE A 107 -2.23 -3.67 1.72
CA PHE A 107 -0.84 -3.71 2.13
C PHE A 107 -0.35 -2.28 2.33
N LEU A 108 -0.25 -1.87 3.60
CA LEU A 108 0.30 -0.59 4.00
C LEU A 108 1.76 -0.53 3.59
N THR A 109 2.02 0.11 2.47
CA THR A 109 3.33 0.09 1.83
C THR A 109 4.09 1.36 2.14
N VAL A 110 5.33 1.21 2.59
CA VAL A 110 6.28 2.30 2.71
C VAL A 110 7.38 2.17 1.66
N LEU A 111 8.11 3.26 1.44
CA LEU A 111 9.27 3.29 0.55
C LEU A 111 10.51 2.80 1.28
N GLY A 112 11.23 1.86 0.68
CA GLY A 112 12.54 1.40 1.15
C GLY A 112 13.70 2.19 0.55
N ASN A 113 14.93 1.81 0.91
CA ASN A 113 16.15 2.44 0.42
C ASN A 113 16.28 2.39 -1.11
N GLU A 114 16.00 1.24 -1.73
CA GLU A 114 16.13 1.07 -3.18
C GLU A 114 15.02 1.79 -3.95
N ASP A 115 13.83 1.93 -3.36
CA ASP A 115 12.73 2.67 -3.97
C ASP A 115 13.09 4.16 -4.12
N HIS A 116 13.77 4.73 -3.12
CA HIS A 116 14.24 6.11 -3.13
C HIS A 116 15.31 6.43 -4.18
N LYS A 117 16.03 5.41 -4.68
CA LYS A 117 17.02 5.61 -5.74
C LYS A 117 16.39 5.76 -7.12
N SER A 118 15.08 5.59 -7.22
CA SER A 118 14.33 5.58 -8.48
C SER A 118 13.11 6.47 -8.45
N ASN A 119 12.31 6.42 -9.52
CA ASN A 119 11.08 7.18 -9.61
C ASN A 119 9.98 6.54 -8.74
N PHE A 120 10.01 6.83 -7.44
CA PHE A 120 9.00 6.36 -6.48
C PHE A 120 7.59 6.88 -6.78
N TYR A 121 7.42 7.90 -7.64
CA TYR A 121 6.08 8.29 -8.11
C TYR A 121 5.40 7.16 -8.88
N THR A 122 6.15 6.28 -9.54
CA THR A 122 5.56 5.10 -10.20
C THR A 122 4.88 4.18 -9.18
N LEU A 123 5.45 4.03 -7.99
CA LEU A 123 4.85 3.25 -6.89
C LEU A 123 3.56 3.90 -6.37
N ILE A 124 3.57 5.23 -6.21
CA ILE A 124 2.37 5.99 -5.80
C ILE A 124 1.29 5.89 -6.90
N GLN A 125 1.66 6.00 -8.17
CA GLN A 125 0.70 5.87 -9.27
C GLN A 125 0.15 4.45 -9.39
N TYR A 126 0.95 3.43 -9.07
CA TYR A 126 0.47 2.05 -9.06
C TYR A 126 -0.69 1.85 -8.07
N HIS A 127 -0.60 2.43 -6.88
CA HIS A 127 -1.70 2.47 -5.91
C HIS A 127 -3.00 3.03 -6.52
N PHE A 128 -2.92 4.16 -7.23
CA PHE A 128 -4.11 4.83 -7.77
C PHE A 128 -4.62 4.25 -9.10
N GLN A 129 -3.76 3.59 -9.89
CA GLN A 129 -4.08 3.23 -11.27
C GLN A 129 -4.19 1.73 -11.52
N LYS A 130 -3.68 0.89 -10.63
CA LYS A 130 -3.54 -0.55 -10.89
C LYS A 130 -4.03 -1.43 -9.76
N ASP A 131 -3.50 -1.23 -8.56
CA ASP A 131 -3.88 -2.04 -7.41
C ASP A 131 -3.92 -1.19 -6.13
N GLU A 132 -5.12 -0.78 -5.74
CA GLU A 132 -5.35 0.03 -4.55
C GLU A 132 -4.89 -0.67 -3.26
N ARG A 133 -4.79 -2.02 -3.27
CA ARG A 133 -4.28 -2.78 -2.14
C ARG A 133 -2.80 -2.53 -1.92
N PHE A 134 -2.02 -2.15 -2.93
CA PHE A 134 -0.69 -1.61 -2.73
C PHE A 134 -0.83 -0.19 -2.16
N TYR A 135 -1.17 -0.08 -0.87
CA TYR A 135 -1.60 1.19 -0.27
C TYR A 135 -0.40 2.10 -0.03
N LEU A 136 -0.16 3.02 -0.97
CA LEU A 136 0.89 4.03 -0.93
C LEU A 136 0.37 5.35 -1.55
N PRO A 137 -0.55 6.07 -0.86
CA PRO A 137 -1.16 7.28 -1.40
C PRO A 137 -0.20 8.46 -1.51
N LYS A 138 0.87 8.45 -0.71
CA LYS A 138 1.93 9.46 -0.66
C LYS A 138 3.15 8.90 0.07
N ARG A 139 4.26 9.62 0.03
CA ARG A 139 5.55 9.21 0.63
C ARG A 139 5.45 8.82 2.11
N ASN A 140 4.71 9.59 2.89
CA ASN A 140 4.43 9.32 4.30
C ASN A 140 2.95 9.57 4.55
N TYR A 141 2.25 8.65 5.20
CA TYR A 141 0.83 8.76 5.48
C TYR A 141 0.47 8.18 6.85
N VAL A 142 -0.69 8.60 7.34
CA VAL A 142 -1.37 8.01 8.50
C VAL A 142 -2.47 7.11 7.96
N TYR A 143 -2.66 5.95 8.56
CA TYR A 143 -3.69 4.98 8.21
C TYR A 143 -4.59 4.76 9.43
N GLY A 144 -5.90 4.92 9.26
CA GLY A 144 -6.91 4.82 10.33
C GLY A 144 -8.28 5.34 9.91
#